data_AF-A0A432UVK0-F1
#
_entry.id   AF-A0A432UVK0-F1
#
_cell.length_a   1.000
_cell.length_b   1.000
_cell.length_c   1.000
_cell.angle_alpha   90.00
_cell.angle_beta   90.00
_cell.angle_gamma   90.00
#
_symmetry.space_group_name_H-M   'P 1'
#
loop_
_entity.id
_entity.type
_entity.pdbx_description
1 polymer ?
#
loop_
_entity_poly.entity_id
_entity_poly.type
_entity_poly.pdbx_seq_one_letter_code
_entity_poly.pdbx_strand_id
1 'polypeptide(L)'
;MKYLNALLLVFLAIAGIQACAQQATPEEVAQSFWNAVVSNDKDGMQKYVAKGSLENPSLLDNTDKMLSTVEIGQALIKDGKATIETVLINHENDKETRLPITTSLSLENDQWKVNGQESINALVATSMNLMMSDMTKDLSALGQQLNDSISTGLQEFLSAFNREVPTLKQELDKFSDKEKAQEIGQKMGTLFSQGLNNVLQEFNKGLDELSQELDKTEAKPAGSQPAAPAGEKI
;
A
#
# COMPACT_ATOMS: atom_id res chain seq x y z
N MET A 1 -35.82 -41.43 -48.92
CA MET A 1 -34.37 -41.32 -49.17
C MET A 1 -33.90 -39.91 -49.54
N LYS A 2 -34.60 -39.16 -50.41
CA LYS A 2 -34.19 -37.77 -50.79
C LYS A 2 -34.09 -36.78 -49.62
N TYR A 3 -34.99 -36.88 -48.64
CA TYR A 3 -34.99 -36.00 -47.46
C TYR A 3 -33.95 -36.37 -46.41
N LEU A 4 -33.45 -37.62 -46.42
CA LEU A 4 -32.44 -38.10 -45.47
C LEU A 4 -31.07 -37.52 -45.80
N ASN A 5 -30.70 -37.47 -47.10
CA ASN A 5 -29.47 -36.82 -47.55
C ASN A 5 -29.51 -35.30 -47.38
N ALA A 6 -30.68 -34.68 -47.53
CA ALA A 6 -30.85 -33.25 -47.27
C ALA A 6 -30.70 -32.91 -45.78
N LEU A 7 -31.25 -33.73 -44.88
CA LEU A 7 -31.10 -33.55 -43.43
C LEU A 7 -29.65 -33.75 -42.97
N LEU A 8 -28.93 -34.70 -43.57
CA LEU A 8 -27.53 -35.00 -43.23
C LEU A 8 -26.56 -33.89 -43.68
N LEU A 9 -26.85 -33.22 -44.79
CA LEU A 9 -26.09 -32.06 -45.27
C LEU A 9 -26.30 -30.80 -44.41
N VAL A 10 -27.51 -30.61 -43.86
CA VAL A 10 -27.81 -29.50 -42.94
C VAL A 10 -27.16 -29.73 -41.57
N PHE A 11 -27.12 -30.98 -41.08
CA PHE A 11 -26.47 -31.30 -39.80
C PHE A 11 -24.94 -31.14 -39.87
N LEU A 12 -24.32 -31.45 -41.03
CA LEU A 12 -22.88 -31.29 -41.23
C LEU A 12 -22.45 -29.81 -41.34
N ALA A 13 -23.34 -28.93 -41.82
CA ALA A 13 -23.07 -27.49 -41.91
C ALA A 13 -23.11 -26.78 -40.55
N ILE A 14 -23.83 -27.32 -39.56
CA ILE A 14 -23.93 -26.75 -38.20
C ILE A 14 -22.74 -27.17 -37.31
N ALA A 15 -22.03 -28.25 -37.66
CA ALA A 15 -20.85 -28.74 -36.93
C ALA A 15 -19.55 -27.94 -37.20
N GLY A 16 -19.55 -27.00 -38.14
CA GLY A 16 -18.36 -26.24 -38.57
C GLY A 16 -18.05 -24.97 -37.77
N ILE A 17 -18.91 -24.55 -36.84
CA ILE A 17 -18.66 -23.39 -35.97
C ILE A 17 -18.07 -23.90 -34.65
N GLN A 18 -16.93 -24.60 -34.72
CA GLN A 18 -16.06 -24.61 -33.55
C GLN A 18 -15.49 -23.20 -33.48
N ALA A 19 -16.02 -22.42 -32.53
CA ALA A 19 -15.54 -21.10 -32.23
C ALA A 19 -14.00 -21.12 -32.27
N CYS A 20 -13.43 -20.34 -33.17
CA CYS A 20 -12.04 -19.94 -33.10
C CYS A 20 -11.95 -19.08 -31.84
N ALA A 21 -11.93 -19.72 -30.67
CA ALA A 21 -11.84 -19.08 -29.38
C ALA A 21 -10.45 -18.46 -29.35
N GLN A 22 -10.39 -17.19 -29.73
CA GLN A 22 -9.17 -16.42 -29.67
C GLN A 22 -8.71 -16.49 -28.22
N GLN A 23 -7.53 -17.08 -28.02
CA GLN A 23 -6.93 -17.21 -26.71
C GLN A 23 -6.79 -15.81 -26.11
N ALA A 24 -7.31 -15.63 -24.90
CA ALA A 24 -7.27 -14.33 -24.23
C ALA A 24 -5.82 -13.84 -24.11
N THR A 25 -5.59 -12.55 -24.36
CA THR A 25 -4.24 -11.98 -24.26
C THR A 25 -3.83 -11.84 -22.79
N PRO A 26 -2.52 -11.68 -22.48
CA PRO A 26 -2.08 -11.42 -21.11
C PRO A 26 -2.80 -10.24 -20.46
N GLU A 27 -3.02 -9.16 -21.23
CA GLU A 27 -3.70 -7.95 -20.78
C GLU A 27 -5.15 -8.24 -20.41
N GLU A 28 -5.89 -8.98 -21.24
CA GLU A 28 -7.28 -9.37 -20.96
C GLU A 28 -7.38 -10.26 -19.71
N VAL A 29 -6.43 -11.18 -19.53
CA VAL A 29 -6.35 -12.03 -18.34
C VAL A 29 -6.03 -11.22 -17.09
N ALA A 30 -5.06 -10.31 -17.14
CA ALA A 30 -4.73 -9.44 -16.02
C ALA A 30 -5.88 -8.49 -15.65
N GLN A 31 -6.52 -7.87 -16.65
CA GLN A 31 -7.70 -7.03 -16.47
C GLN A 31 -8.82 -7.82 -15.78
N SER A 32 -9.11 -9.03 -16.25
CA SER A 32 -10.17 -9.87 -15.69
C SER A 32 -9.87 -10.29 -14.25
N PHE A 33 -8.61 -10.65 -13.96
CA PHE A 33 -8.17 -10.96 -12.61
C PHE A 33 -8.38 -9.78 -11.66
N TRP A 34 -7.85 -8.59 -11.99
CA TRP A 34 -7.97 -7.42 -11.11
C TRP A 34 -9.40 -6.90 -10.99
N ASN A 35 -10.22 -7.00 -12.04
CA ASN A 35 -11.65 -6.72 -11.95
C ASN A 35 -12.35 -7.66 -10.97
N ALA A 36 -11.97 -8.96 -10.97
CA ALA A 36 -12.48 -9.92 -10.01
C ALA A 36 -12.03 -9.58 -8.58
N VAL A 37 -10.78 -9.14 -8.39
CA VAL A 37 -10.28 -8.63 -7.09
C VAL A 37 -11.11 -7.44 -6.61
N VAL A 38 -11.25 -6.40 -7.44
CA VAL A 38 -12.03 -5.18 -7.15
C VAL A 38 -13.49 -5.51 -6.83
N SER A 39 -14.06 -6.52 -7.49
CA SER A 39 -15.46 -6.93 -7.29
C SER A 39 -15.65 -7.99 -6.20
N ASN A 40 -14.58 -8.39 -5.51
CA ASN A 40 -14.57 -9.51 -4.55
C ASN A 40 -15.10 -10.85 -5.14
N ASP A 41 -14.95 -11.07 -6.44
CA ASP A 41 -15.37 -12.28 -7.14
C ASP A 41 -14.31 -13.38 -6.97
N LYS A 42 -14.45 -14.19 -5.91
CA LYS A 42 -13.49 -15.25 -5.57
C LYS A 42 -13.40 -16.33 -6.64
N ASP A 43 -14.50 -16.68 -7.29
CA ASP A 43 -14.54 -17.67 -8.36
C ASP A 43 -13.85 -17.12 -9.63
N GLY A 44 -14.09 -15.85 -9.93
CA GLY A 44 -13.40 -15.11 -10.98
C GLY A 44 -11.90 -15.07 -10.74
N MET A 45 -11.44 -14.70 -9.54
CA MET A 45 -10.02 -14.69 -9.19
C MET A 45 -9.37 -16.06 -9.44
N GLN A 46 -9.98 -17.15 -8.96
CA GLN A 46 -9.46 -18.51 -9.12
C GLN A 46 -9.34 -18.95 -10.59
N LYS A 47 -10.22 -18.46 -11.46
CA LYS A 47 -10.20 -18.79 -12.89
C LYS A 47 -8.96 -18.26 -13.61
N TYR A 48 -8.44 -17.10 -13.19
CA TYR A 48 -7.37 -16.39 -13.89
C TYR A 48 -5.98 -16.62 -13.29
N VAL A 49 -5.86 -17.17 -12.08
CA VAL A 49 -4.57 -17.45 -11.45
C VAL A 49 -3.96 -18.78 -11.91
N ALA A 50 -2.63 -18.82 -11.95
CA ALA A 50 -1.84 -20.02 -12.16
C ALA A 50 -2.10 -21.00 -11.02
N LYS A 51 -2.17 -22.30 -11.33
CA LYS A 51 -2.60 -23.29 -10.35
C LYS A 51 -1.62 -23.35 -9.18
N GLY A 52 -2.13 -23.22 -7.96
CA GLY A 52 -1.30 -23.22 -6.75
C GLY A 52 -0.47 -21.95 -6.54
N SER A 53 -0.62 -20.93 -7.42
CA SER A 53 0.09 -19.65 -7.27
C SER A 53 -0.56 -18.71 -6.27
N LEU A 54 -1.75 -19.03 -5.74
CA LEU A 54 -2.46 -18.22 -4.75
C LEU A 54 -2.43 -18.94 -3.40
N GLU A 55 -1.43 -18.62 -2.58
CA GLU A 55 -1.19 -19.28 -1.29
C GLU A 55 -2.03 -18.66 -0.17
N ASN A 56 -2.20 -17.34 -0.21
CA ASN A 56 -2.92 -16.61 0.82
C ASN A 56 -4.01 -15.68 0.23
N PRO A 57 -5.18 -16.22 -0.14
CA PRO A 57 -6.28 -15.43 -0.70
C PRO A 57 -6.86 -14.41 0.29
N SER A 58 -6.64 -14.58 1.61
CA SER A 58 -7.13 -13.63 2.62
C SER A 58 -6.45 -12.26 2.55
N LEU A 59 -5.29 -12.15 1.88
CA LEU A 59 -4.64 -10.85 1.61
C LEU A 59 -5.46 -9.95 0.67
N LEU A 60 -6.45 -10.53 -0.03
CA LEU A 60 -7.37 -9.80 -0.89
C LEU A 60 -8.70 -9.47 -0.20
N ASP A 61 -8.92 -9.92 1.04
CA ASP A 61 -10.14 -9.61 1.76
C ASP A 61 -10.24 -8.09 2.01
N ASN A 62 -11.41 -7.51 1.71
CA ASN A 62 -11.69 -6.07 1.76
C ASN A 62 -11.01 -5.21 0.68
N THR A 63 -10.33 -5.81 -0.31
CA THR A 63 -9.78 -5.03 -1.44
C THR A 63 -10.87 -4.35 -2.25
N ASP A 64 -12.09 -4.88 -2.27
CA ASP A 64 -13.30 -4.27 -2.84
C ASP A 64 -13.71 -2.94 -2.19
N LYS A 65 -13.27 -2.72 -0.94
CA LYS A 65 -13.48 -1.46 -0.22
C LYS A 65 -12.34 -0.48 -0.40
N MET A 66 -11.19 -0.96 -0.92
CA MET A 66 -9.95 -0.19 -1.05
C MET A 66 -9.56 0.08 -2.49
N LEU A 67 -10.17 -0.59 -3.47
CA LEU A 67 -9.87 -0.45 -4.89
C LEU A 67 -11.18 -0.23 -5.65
N SER A 68 -11.17 0.69 -6.60
CA SER A 68 -12.35 1.07 -7.37
C SER A 68 -12.19 0.73 -8.85
N THR A 69 -11.00 0.96 -9.40
CA THR A 69 -10.73 0.76 -10.83
C THR A 69 -9.31 0.25 -11.04
N VAL A 70 -9.07 -0.29 -12.23
CA VAL A 70 -7.76 -0.82 -12.65
C VAL A 70 -7.45 -0.36 -14.07
N GLU A 71 -6.21 0.05 -14.27
CA GLU A 71 -5.64 0.36 -15.58
C GLU A 71 -4.53 -0.65 -15.90
N ILE A 72 -4.56 -1.18 -17.12
CA ILE A 72 -3.63 -2.21 -17.60
C ILE A 72 -2.76 -1.62 -18.70
N GLY A 73 -1.44 -1.71 -18.52
CA GLY A 73 -0.43 -1.34 -19.51
C GLY A 73 -0.24 -2.41 -20.58
N GLN A 74 0.81 -2.24 -21.38
CA GLN A 74 1.17 -3.22 -22.42
C GLN A 74 1.96 -4.39 -21.82
N ALA A 75 1.70 -5.62 -22.29
CA ALA A 75 2.46 -6.78 -21.86
C ALA A 75 3.85 -6.85 -22.50
N LEU A 76 4.87 -7.04 -21.66
CA LEU A 76 6.20 -7.45 -22.10
C LEU A 76 6.28 -8.97 -22.03
N ILE A 77 6.28 -9.63 -23.18
CA ILE A 77 6.25 -11.10 -23.29
C ILE A 77 7.65 -11.63 -23.61
N LYS A 78 8.11 -12.60 -22.81
CA LYS A 78 9.36 -13.30 -23.04
C LYS A 78 9.31 -14.71 -22.44
N ASP A 79 9.71 -15.71 -23.23
CA ASP A 79 9.87 -17.11 -22.80
C ASP A 79 8.63 -17.68 -22.08
N GLY A 80 7.43 -17.43 -22.62
CA GLY A 80 6.17 -17.91 -22.03
C GLY A 80 5.78 -17.20 -20.72
N LYS A 81 6.42 -16.07 -20.40
CA LYS A 81 6.05 -15.19 -19.30
C LYS A 81 5.64 -13.83 -19.83
N ALA A 82 4.77 -13.15 -19.11
CA ALA A 82 4.42 -11.77 -19.39
C ALA A 82 4.50 -10.95 -18.10
N THR A 83 5.01 -9.72 -18.21
CA THR A 83 4.93 -8.72 -17.14
C THR A 83 4.15 -7.53 -17.66
N ILE A 84 3.23 -7.02 -16.85
CA ILE A 84 2.35 -5.92 -17.21
C ILE A 84 2.40 -4.87 -16.11
N GLU A 85 2.66 -3.63 -16.48
CA GLU A 85 2.47 -2.50 -15.57
C GLU A 85 0.97 -2.34 -15.31
N THR A 86 0.58 -2.34 -14.05
CA THR A 86 -0.82 -2.25 -13.63
C THR A 86 -0.96 -1.12 -12.62
N VAL A 87 -1.98 -0.29 -12.78
CA VAL A 87 -2.30 0.76 -11.81
C VAL A 87 -3.65 0.43 -11.19
N LEU A 88 -3.63 0.13 -9.89
CA LEU A 88 -4.84 -0.04 -9.10
C LEU A 88 -5.20 1.30 -8.46
N ILE A 89 -6.46 1.70 -8.54
CA ILE A 89 -6.89 3.04 -8.13
C ILE A 89 -7.91 2.92 -7.00
N ASN A 90 -7.67 3.67 -5.93
CA ASN A 90 -8.61 3.87 -4.83
C ASN A 90 -9.17 5.29 -4.90
N HIS A 91 -10.48 5.44 -4.73
CA HIS A 91 -11.12 6.73 -4.45
C HIS A 91 -11.67 6.71 -3.02
N GLU A 92 -11.02 7.42 -2.10
CA GLU A 92 -11.46 7.56 -0.71
C GLU A 92 -11.49 9.04 -0.33
N ASN A 93 -12.63 9.51 0.22
CA ASN A 93 -12.81 10.90 0.70
C ASN A 93 -12.38 11.98 -0.32
N ASP A 94 -12.81 11.85 -1.58
CA ASP A 94 -12.45 12.72 -2.71
C ASP A 94 -10.94 12.76 -3.07
N LYS A 95 -10.13 11.87 -2.48
CA LYS A 95 -8.72 11.69 -2.82
C LYS A 95 -8.53 10.42 -3.66
N GLU A 96 -7.93 10.59 -4.82
CA GLU A 96 -7.48 9.46 -5.65
C GLU A 96 -6.10 9.01 -5.19
N THR A 97 -5.95 7.71 -4.92
CA THR A 97 -4.66 7.06 -4.67
C THR A 97 -4.39 6.05 -5.77
N ARG A 98 -3.23 6.17 -6.41
CA ARG A 98 -2.79 5.29 -7.51
C ARG A 98 -1.69 4.36 -6.99
N LEU A 99 -1.88 3.07 -7.18
CA LEU A 99 -0.99 2.00 -6.74
C LEU A 99 -0.36 1.34 -7.98
N PRO A 100 0.80 1.84 -8.45
CA PRO A 100 1.52 1.19 -9.54
C PRO A 100 2.15 -0.11 -9.04
N ILE A 101 1.87 -1.20 -9.74
CA ILE A 101 2.39 -2.54 -9.47
C ILE A 101 2.78 -3.24 -10.77
N THR A 102 3.58 -4.29 -10.65
CA THR A 102 3.84 -5.21 -11.76
C THR A 102 2.99 -6.45 -11.58
N THR A 103 2.17 -6.76 -12.58
CA THR A 103 1.43 -8.02 -12.67
C THR A 103 2.24 -9.02 -13.49
N SER A 104 2.52 -10.19 -12.91
CA SER A 104 3.26 -11.26 -13.56
C SER A 104 2.32 -12.37 -14.02
N LEU A 105 2.54 -12.88 -15.24
CA LEU A 105 1.77 -13.98 -15.82
C LEU A 105 2.68 -15.06 -16.40
N SER A 106 2.21 -16.30 -16.38
CA SER A 106 2.79 -17.46 -17.05
C SER A 106 1.82 -18.02 -18.10
N LEU A 107 2.38 -18.56 -19.18
CA LEU A 107 1.63 -19.33 -20.16
C LEU A 107 1.60 -20.80 -19.71
N GLU A 108 0.42 -21.30 -19.34
CA GLU A 108 0.20 -22.68 -18.89
C GLU A 108 -0.83 -23.37 -19.78
N ASN A 109 -0.47 -24.50 -20.40
CA ASN A 109 -1.35 -25.24 -21.32
C ASN A 109 -2.01 -24.33 -22.38
N ASP A 110 -1.20 -23.47 -23.02
CA ASP A 110 -1.67 -22.48 -23.99
C ASP A 110 -2.76 -21.55 -23.43
N GLN A 111 -2.67 -21.19 -22.15
CA GLN A 111 -3.51 -20.19 -21.52
C GLN A 111 -2.69 -19.30 -20.60
N TRP A 112 -2.87 -17.97 -20.72
CA TRP A 112 -2.24 -17.04 -19.80
C TRP A 112 -2.90 -17.15 -18.42
N LYS A 113 -2.06 -17.11 -17.39
CA LYS A 113 -2.45 -17.22 -15.99
C LYS A 113 -1.65 -16.22 -15.16
N VAL A 114 -2.32 -15.51 -14.26
CA VAL A 114 -1.66 -14.58 -13.33
C VAL A 114 -0.91 -15.39 -12.26
N ASN A 115 0.35 -15.05 -12.03
CA ASN A 115 1.07 -15.48 -10.84
C ASN A 115 0.48 -14.74 -9.64
N GLY A 116 -0.51 -15.36 -8.98
CA GLY A 116 -1.38 -14.69 -8.01
C GLY A 116 -0.60 -14.10 -6.84
N GLN A 117 0.18 -14.92 -6.14
CA GLN A 117 0.92 -14.50 -4.95
C GLN A 117 1.99 -13.46 -5.28
N GLU A 118 2.68 -13.59 -6.41
CA GLU A 118 3.67 -12.60 -6.86
C GLU A 118 3.02 -11.22 -7.09
N SER A 119 1.89 -11.20 -7.78
CA SER A 119 1.15 -9.97 -8.08
C SER A 119 0.52 -9.35 -6.83
N ILE A 120 0.04 -10.17 -5.89
CA ILE A 120 -0.46 -9.71 -4.58
C ILE A 120 0.68 -9.15 -3.73
N ASN A 121 1.84 -9.79 -3.71
CA ASN A 121 2.99 -9.31 -2.97
C ASN A 121 3.46 -7.94 -3.51
N ALA A 122 3.39 -7.72 -4.83
CA ALA A 122 3.66 -6.42 -5.43
C ALA A 122 2.68 -5.34 -4.92
N LEU A 123 1.38 -5.65 -4.85
CA LEU A 123 0.38 -4.76 -4.25
C LEU A 123 0.66 -4.45 -2.78
N VAL A 124 0.94 -5.48 -1.97
CA VAL A 124 1.27 -5.31 -0.54
C VAL A 124 2.50 -4.43 -0.38
N ALA A 125 3.57 -4.69 -1.13
CA ALA A 125 4.81 -3.92 -1.08
C ALA A 125 4.59 -2.44 -1.46
N THR A 126 3.87 -2.17 -2.54
CA THR A 126 3.53 -0.80 -2.96
C THR A 126 2.68 -0.08 -1.90
N SER A 127 1.69 -0.77 -1.34
CA SER A 127 0.80 -0.20 -0.31
C SER A 127 1.57 0.16 0.97
N MET A 128 2.46 -0.73 1.42
CA MET A 128 3.34 -0.46 2.58
C MET A 128 4.26 0.74 2.32
N ASN A 129 4.83 0.84 1.13
CA ASN A 129 5.73 1.95 0.78
C ASN A 129 4.99 3.29 0.78
N LEU A 130 3.76 3.36 0.26
CA LEU A 130 2.95 4.56 0.31
C LEU A 130 2.57 4.94 1.74
N MET A 131 2.16 3.98 2.57
CA MET A 131 1.86 4.24 3.98
C MET A 131 3.07 4.79 4.74
N MET A 132 4.26 4.22 4.50
CA MET A 132 5.51 4.75 5.07
C MET A 132 5.84 6.15 4.53
N SER A 133 5.61 6.41 3.25
CA SER A 133 5.83 7.74 2.66
C SER A 133 4.89 8.79 3.25
N ASP A 134 3.63 8.46 3.46
CA ASP A 134 2.66 9.41 4.01
C ASP A 134 2.91 9.62 5.50
N MET A 135 3.22 8.57 6.26
CA MET A 135 3.66 8.70 7.65
C MET A 135 4.90 9.60 7.76
N THR A 136 5.91 9.42 6.90
CA THR A 136 7.11 10.27 6.95
C THR A 136 6.84 11.73 6.56
N LYS A 137 5.90 11.99 5.65
CA LYS A 137 5.46 13.36 5.31
C LYS A 137 4.72 14.01 6.47
N ASP A 138 3.73 13.32 7.05
CA ASP A 138 2.95 13.82 8.18
C ASP A 138 3.88 14.10 9.36
N LEU A 139 4.82 13.20 9.59
CA LEU A 139 5.82 13.30 10.63
C LEU A 139 6.80 14.47 10.37
N SER A 140 7.23 14.67 9.12
CA SER A 140 8.04 15.83 8.73
C SER A 140 7.26 17.14 8.84
N ALA A 141 5.96 17.15 8.54
CA ALA A 141 5.11 18.32 8.65
C ALA A 141 4.89 18.70 10.13
N LEU A 142 4.67 17.70 10.98
CA LEU A 142 4.64 17.87 12.44
C LEU A 142 5.98 18.37 12.96
N GLY A 143 7.11 17.82 12.51
CA GLY A 143 8.45 18.30 12.86
C GLY A 143 8.75 19.73 12.37
N GLN A 144 8.19 20.17 11.24
CA GLN A 144 8.28 21.56 10.80
C GLN A 144 7.39 22.51 11.62
N GLN A 145 6.31 22.01 12.21
CA GLN A 145 5.38 22.77 13.04
C GLN A 145 5.75 22.76 14.54
N LEU A 146 6.66 21.89 14.98
CA LEU A 146 7.10 21.72 16.36
C LEU A 146 8.61 21.98 16.48
N ASN A 147 9.05 22.51 17.63
CA ASN A 147 10.43 22.96 17.90
C ASN A 147 11.52 21.90 17.59
N ASP A 148 12.76 22.34 17.37
CA ASP A 148 13.93 21.53 16.94
C ASP A 148 14.17 20.23 17.74
N SER A 149 13.79 20.21 19.02
CA SER A 149 13.91 19.03 19.90
C SER A 149 13.05 17.85 19.43
N ILE A 150 11.81 18.07 18.99
CA ILE A 150 10.92 16.99 18.53
C ILE A 150 11.38 16.46 17.17
N SER A 151 11.83 17.35 16.28
CA SER A 151 12.40 16.97 14.98
C SER A 151 13.64 16.07 15.10
N THR A 152 14.41 16.24 16.18
CA THR A 152 15.61 15.44 16.45
C THR A 152 15.27 14.00 16.84
N GLY A 153 14.42 13.77 17.86
CA GLY A 153 14.02 12.41 18.23
C GLY A 153 13.27 11.66 17.14
N LEU A 154 12.59 12.41 16.27
CA LEU A 154 11.92 11.88 15.09
C LEU A 154 12.90 11.33 14.05
N GLN A 155 13.95 12.11 13.74
CA GLN A 155 15.01 11.67 12.84
C GLN A 155 15.77 10.50 13.41
N GLU A 156 16.02 10.48 14.71
CA GLU A 156 16.66 9.34 15.40
C GLU A 156 15.80 8.08 15.32
N PHE A 157 14.49 8.20 15.55
CA PHE A 157 13.55 7.09 15.38
C PHE A 157 13.54 6.55 13.94
N LEU A 158 13.36 7.42 12.94
CA LEU A 158 13.33 7.02 11.54
C LEU A 158 14.66 6.39 11.08
N SER A 159 15.78 6.90 11.59
CA SER A 159 17.11 6.36 11.29
C SER A 159 17.33 4.98 11.92
N ALA A 160 16.93 4.81 13.18
CA ALA A 160 17.01 3.52 13.86
C ALA A 160 16.09 2.48 13.19
N PHE A 161 14.86 2.88 12.85
CA PHE A 161 13.90 2.03 12.18
C PHE A 161 14.39 1.61 10.77
N ASN A 162 14.86 2.56 9.95
CA ASN A 162 15.38 2.26 8.62
C ASN A 162 16.64 1.39 8.63
N ARG A 163 17.43 1.40 9.72
CA ARG A 163 18.59 0.53 9.86
C ARG A 163 18.21 -0.91 10.23
N GLU A 164 17.18 -1.07 11.06
CA GLU A 164 16.85 -2.37 11.65
C GLU A 164 15.81 -3.17 10.86
N VAL A 165 14.87 -2.48 10.19
CA VAL A 165 13.84 -3.13 9.35
C VAL A 165 14.39 -3.98 8.20
N PRO A 166 15.41 -3.56 7.42
CA PRO A 166 15.95 -4.39 6.34
C PRO A 166 16.55 -5.70 6.85
N THR A 167 17.22 -5.64 8.01
CA THR A 167 17.82 -6.81 8.66
C THR A 167 16.74 -7.77 9.13
N LEU A 168 15.69 -7.25 9.77
CA LEU A 168 14.55 -8.05 10.23
C LEU A 168 13.74 -8.65 9.07
N LYS A 169 13.58 -7.91 7.96
CA LYS A 169 12.95 -8.41 6.73
C LYS A 169 13.76 -9.51 6.08
N GLN A 170 15.09 -9.37 6.06
CA GLN A 170 16.00 -10.38 5.53
C GLN A 170 16.03 -11.65 6.42
N GLU A 171 15.82 -11.51 7.72
CA GLU A 171 15.61 -12.64 8.63
C GLU A 171 14.25 -13.31 8.40
N LEU A 172 13.21 -12.54 8.10
CA LEU A 172 11.87 -13.04 7.74
C LEU A 172 11.88 -13.85 6.44
N ASP A 173 12.56 -13.37 5.39
CA ASP A 173 12.65 -14.04 4.09
C ASP A 173 13.47 -15.34 4.12
N LYS A 174 14.34 -15.51 5.14
CA LYS A 174 15.19 -16.70 5.28
C LYS A 174 14.52 -17.87 5.98
N PHE A 175 13.33 -17.72 6.57
CA PHE A 175 12.70 -18.78 7.36
C PHE A 175 11.18 -18.89 7.13
N SER A 176 10.72 -20.09 6.74
CA SER A 176 9.30 -20.42 6.49
C SER A 176 8.51 -20.76 7.77
N ASP A 177 9.06 -20.48 8.95
CA ASP A 177 8.58 -21.00 10.23
C ASP A 177 7.70 -19.99 10.97
N LYS A 178 6.44 -20.36 11.24
CA LYS A 178 5.40 -19.47 11.78
C LYS A 178 5.74 -18.91 13.16
N GLU A 179 6.40 -19.67 14.03
CA GLU A 179 6.77 -19.22 15.37
C GLU A 179 7.84 -18.11 15.33
N LYS A 180 8.80 -18.21 14.41
CA LYS A 180 9.85 -17.19 14.25
C LYS A 180 9.33 -15.94 13.57
N ALA A 181 8.41 -16.07 12.62
CA ALA A 181 7.71 -14.92 12.04
C ALA A 181 6.92 -14.15 13.11
N GLN A 182 6.31 -14.86 14.07
CA GLN A 182 5.63 -14.24 15.20
C GLN A 182 6.60 -13.55 16.18
N GLU A 183 7.76 -14.16 16.47
CA GLU A 183 8.82 -13.55 17.29
C GLU A 183 9.37 -12.27 16.64
N ILE A 184 9.62 -12.30 15.33
CA ILE A 184 10.10 -11.13 14.58
C ILE A 184 9.01 -10.04 14.54
N GLY A 185 7.75 -10.42 14.38
CA GLY A 185 6.61 -9.49 14.50
C GLY A 185 6.52 -8.84 15.88
N GLN A 186 6.74 -9.59 16.95
CA GLN A 186 6.80 -9.06 18.31
C GLN A 186 7.99 -8.13 18.53
N LYS A 187 9.17 -8.46 17.99
CA LYS A 187 10.35 -7.59 18.03
C LYS A 187 10.10 -6.28 17.29
N MET A 188 9.51 -6.34 16.09
CA MET A 188 9.09 -5.17 15.33
C MET A 188 8.09 -4.30 16.10
N GLY A 189 7.06 -4.91 16.70
CA GLY A 189 6.09 -4.20 17.52
C GLY A 189 6.72 -3.54 18.76
N THR A 190 7.70 -4.19 19.38
CA THR A 190 8.43 -3.65 20.53
C THR A 190 9.32 -2.48 20.13
N LEU A 191 10.10 -2.61 19.05
CA LEU A 191 10.95 -1.55 18.49
C LEU A 191 10.12 -0.32 18.13
N PHE A 192 8.98 -0.53 17.48
CA PHE A 192 8.05 0.52 17.12
C PHE A 192 7.46 1.21 18.36
N SER A 193 6.99 0.43 19.34
CA SER A 193 6.41 0.96 20.58
C SER A 193 7.43 1.75 21.42
N GLN A 194 8.67 1.27 21.49
CA GLN A 194 9.77 1.97 22.17
C GLN A 194 10.13 3.28 21.45
N GLY A 195 10.23 3.25 20.13
CA GLY A 195 10.47 4.44 19.32
C GLY A 195 9.39 5.51 19.50
N LEU A 196 8.12 5.11 19.43
CA LEU A 196 7.00 6.01 19.66
C LEU A 196 6.98 6.58 21.08
N ASN A 197 7.26 5.77 22.10
CA ASN A 197 7.32 6.26 23.49
C ASN A 197 8.42 7.32 23.67
N ASN A 198 9.57 7.15 23.02
CA ASN A 198 10.64 8.14 23.10
C ASN A 198 10.24 9.46 22.44
N VAL A 199 9.61 9.41 21.25
CA VAL A 199 9.08 10.60 20.58
C VAL A 199 8.01 11.28 21.42
N LEU A 200 7.09 10.53 22.05
CA LEU A 200 6.06 11.08 22.93
C LEU A 200 6.63 11.72 24.20
N GLN A 201 7.71 11.15 24.76
CA GLN A 201 8.39 11.77 25.90
C GLN A 201 9.08 13.08 25.53
N GLU A 202 9.77 13.12 24.40
CA GLU A 202 10.38 14.36 23.90
C GLU A 202 9.34 15.41 23.55
N PHE A 203 8.20 14.99 23.01
CA PHE A 203 7.06 15.85 22.76
C PHE A 203 6.50 16.47 24.06
N ASN A 204 6.24 15.65 25.08
CA ASN A 204 5.78 16.14 26.38
C ASN A 204 6.79 17.09 27.02
N LYS A 205 8.09 16.76 26.93
CA LYS A 205 9.16 17.62 27.43
C LYS A 205 9.21 18.98 26.71
N GLY A 206 9.03 18.98 25.39
CA GLY A 206 8.97 20.22 24.60
C GLY A 206 7.77 21.11 24.96
N LEU A 207 6.62 20.50 25.28
CA LEU A 207 5.45 21.23 25.78
C LEU A 207 5.68 21.82 27.18
N ASP A 208 6.32 21.06 28.08
CA ASP A 208 6.65 21.55 29.42
C ASP A 208 7.66 22.72 29.36
N GLU A 209 8.65 22.65 28.47
CA GLU A 209 9.62 23.72 28.23
C GLU A 209 8.93 25.00 27.69
N LEU A 210 8.04 24.85 26.70
CA LEU A 210 7.23 25.96 26.17
C LEU A 210 6.30 26.58 27.21
N SER A 211 5.67 25.76 28.05
CA SER A 211 4.82 26.24 29.14
C SER A 211 5.61 27.04 30.17
N GLN A 212 6.83 26.61 30.51
CA GLN A 212 7.71 27.34 31.43
C GLN A 212 8.27 28.65 30.83
N GLU A 213 8.50 28.68 29.51
CA GLU A 213 8.91 29.88 28.78
C GLU A 213 7.80 30.95 28.80
N LEU A 214 6.54 30.53 28.60
CA LEU A 214 5.38 31.41 28.65
C LEU A 214 5.13 31.97 30.06
N ASP A 215 5.22 31.13 31.10
CA ASP A 215 5.09 31.56 32.51
C ASP A 215 6.16 32.58 32.93
N LYS A 216 7.40 32.45 32.42
CA LYS A 216 8.48 33.40 32.69
C LYS A 216 8.29 34.74 31.97
N THR A 217 7.56 34.75 30.85
CA THR A 217 7.33 35.95 30.04
C THR A 217 6.22 36.83 30.62
N GLU A 218 5.25 36.25 31.36
CA GLU A 218 4.20 37.01 32.07
C GLU A 218 4.64 37.55 33.44
N ALA A 219 5.81 37.15 33.97
CA ALA A 219 6.30 37.54 35.30
C ALA A 219 7.17 38.82 35.34
N LYS A 220 7.04 39.76 34.39
CA LYS A 220 7.65 41.10 34.50
C LYS A 220 6.56 42.14 34.82
N PRO A 221 6.39 42.58 36.08
CA PRO A 221 5.34 43.53 36.43
C PRO A 221 5.61 44.90 35.80
N ALA A 222 4.62 45.40 35.08
CA ALA A 222 4.44 46.82 34.83
C ALA A 222 4.18 47.52 36.17
N GLY A 223 5.14 48.33 36.65
CA GLY A 223 4.90 49.09 37.86
C GLY A 223 6.13 49.82 38.41
N SER A 224 6.39 51.02 37.91
CA SER A 224 6.68 52.22 38.74
C SER A 224 7.02 53.41 37.85
N GLN A 225 5.98 54.15 37.44
CA GLN A 225 6.11 55.54 37.05
C GLN A 225 5.86 56.38 38.32
N PRO A 226 6.84 57.16 38.82
CA PRO A 226 6.56 58.13 39.87
C PRO A 226 5.91 59.37 39.24
N ALA A 227 4.83 59.80 39.87
CA ALA A 227 4.06 60.99 39.55
C ALA A 227 4.90 62.28 39.61
N ALA A 228 4.66 63.17 38.66
CA ALA A 228 5.09 64.55 38.72
C ALA A 228 4.23 65.33 39.73
N PRO A 229 4.80 66.20 40.58
CA PRO A 229 4.06 67.30 41.17
C PRO A 229 4.15 68.55 40.29
N ALA A 230 3.03 69.25 40.25
CA ALA A 230 2.74 70.43 39.47
C ALA A 230 3.56 71.68 39.87
N GLY A 231 4.00 72.40 38.83
CA GLY A 231 3.99 73.87 38.67
C GLY A 231 4.56 74.77 39.76
N GLU A 232 5.45 75.67 39.36
CA GLU A 232 5.29 77.09 39.69
C GLU A 232 5.83 77.98 38.55
N LYS A 233 5.16 79.13 38.39
CA LYS A 233 5.26 80.11 37.30
C LYS A 233 6.44 81.07 37.47
N ILE A 234 6.80 81.67 36.32
CA ILE A 234 7.58 82.89 36.02
C ILE A 234 9.10 82.76 36.13
#